data_AF-A0AAN6UHJ6-F1
#
_entry.id   AF-A0AAN6UHJ6-F1
#
_cell.length_a   1.000
_cell.length_b   1.000
_cell.length_c   1.000
_cell.angle_alpha   90.00
_cell.angle_beta   90.00
_cell.angle_gamma   90.00
#
_symmetry.space_group_name_H-M   'P 1'
#
loop_
_entity.id
_entity.type
_entity.pdbx_description
1 polymer ?
#
loop_
_entity_poly.entity_id
_entity_poly.type
_entity_poly.pdbx_seq_one_letter_code
_entity_poly.pdbx_strand_id
1 'polypeptide(L)'
;MLGKISPEPSVAPAADPLAADQGPDPAPSAPPRAKPESKLCGVCGTQPSKYKCPRCSLPYCSVPCNKQHKENHPPDPPKPEPSATTSPNPSQPQPRDTDPYRVLLDHDQAFAHLFQKYPSLSAELVRIAQTTLPPSDTSNPNPRSRIPVSGYSNNYQRSKTPQPWSRDVGLRRGADALRKARTNPGDLGDGVREYGELVMFLLGKQNTKGDGVVARVREEVVREEVGVIERLLREEEG
;
A
#
# COMPACT_ATOMS: atom_id res chain seq x y z
N MET A 1 -40.48 -5.93 -70.38
CA MET A 1 -41.82 -5.36 -70.56
C MET A 1 -42.80 -6.34 -69.96
N LEU A 2 -43.46 -5.91 -68.87
CA LEU A 2 -44.71 -6.46 -68.29
C LEU A 2 -44.65 -7.90 -67.76
N GLY A 3 -45.21 -8.26 -66.62
CA GLY A 3 -46.00 -7.56 -65.61
C GLY A 3 -45.96 -8.43 -64.35
N LYS A 4 -45.79 -7.86 -63.16
CA LYS A 4 -46.87 -7.27 -62.35
C LYS A 4 -47.96 -8.30 -62.01
N ILE A 5 -48.12 -8.50 -60.70
CA ILE A 5 -49.38 -8.54 -59.92
C ILE A 5 -49.49 -9.77 -59.02
N SER A 6 -49.01 -9.54 -57.79
CA SER A 6 -49.64 -9.96 -56.54
C SER A 6 -51.15 -9.71 -56.59
N PRO A 7 -51.98 -10.49 -55.91
CA PRO A 7 -52.33 -9.99 -54.59
C PRO A 7 -52.43 -11.09 -53.52
N GLU A 8 -51.87 -10.75 -52.37
CA GLU A 8 -52.35 -11.04 -51.01
C GLU A 8 -53.90 -11.03 -50.93
N PRO A 9 -54.55 -11.69 -49.94
CA PRO A 9 -54.34 -11.26 -48.56
C PRO A 9 -54.50 -12.32 -47.46
N SER A 10 -53.83 -12.02 -46.34
CA SER A 10 -54.43 -11.93 -45.00
C SER A 10 -55.26 -13.11 -44.47
N VAL A 11 -54.79 -13.69 -43.37
CA VAL A 11 -55.35 -13.50 -42.01
C VAL A 11 -54.71 -14.57 -41.12
N ALA A 12 -53.95 -14.12 -40.13
CA ALA A 12 -53.51 -14.89 -38.95
C ALA A 12 -54.65 -14.88 -37.88
N PRO A 13 -54.48 -15.32 -36.62
CA PRO A 13 -53.36 -16.04 -35.99
C PRO A 13 -53.81 -17.12 -34.96
N ALA A 14 -52.79 -17.65 -34.28
CA ALA A 14 -52.78 -18.21 -32.91
C ALA A 14 -53.25 -19.68 -32.75
N ALA A 15 -52.35 -20.64 -32.51
CA ALA A 15 -51.57 -20.91 -31.28
C ALA A 15 -52.51 -21.29 -30.12
N ASP A 16 -52.46 -22.48 -29.50
CA ASP A 16 -51.36 -23.40 -29.17
C ASP A 16 -51.85 -24.87 -29.20
N PRO A 17 -50.92 -25.86 -29.25
CA PRO A 17 -50.94 -26.88 -28.21
C PRO A 17 -49.51 -27.19 -27.69
N LEU A 18 -49.32 -27.36 -26.38
CA LEU A 18 -49.37 -28.65 -25.67
C LEU A 18 -48.45 -29.75 -26.23
N ALA A 19 -47.78 -30.42 -25.28
CA ALA A 19 -47.09 -31.71 -25.36
C ALA A 19 -45.69 -31.68 -26.00
N ALA A 20 -44.59 -31.92 -25.29
CA ALA A 20 -44.21 -33.17 -24.59
C ALA A 20 -44.25 -34.39 -25.53
N ASP A 21 -43.08 -34.82 -26.03
CA ASP A 21 -42.72 -36.25 -26.10
C ASP A 21 -41.29 -36.55 -26.64
N GLN A 22 -40.45 -37.12 -25.76
CA GLN A 22 -39.68 -38.37 -25.94
C GLN A 22 -38.69 -38.46 -27.12
N GLY A 23 -37.36 -38.46 -26.92
CA GLY A 23 -36.49 -39.47 -26.28
C GLY A 23 -35.28 -39.70 -27.22
N PRO A 24 -34.32 -40.65 -27.02
CA PRO A 24 -33.86 -41.38 -25.84
C PRO A 24 -32.30 -41.33 -25.64
N ASP A 25 -31.84 -41.89 -24.51
CA ASP A 25 -30.50 -41.80 -23.86
C ASP A 25 -29.28 -42.41 -24.62
N PRO A 26 -28.00 -42.17 -24.20
CA PRO A 26 -27.42 -42.91 -23.05
C PRO A 26 -26.44 -42.13 -22.13
N ALA A 27 -26.45 -42.54 -20.84
CA ALA A 27 -25.46 -42.50 -19.75
C ALA A 27 -24.02 -41.93 -19.99
N PRO A 28 -23.24 -41.49 -18.95
CA PRO A 28 -23.38 -41.88 -17.54
C PRO A 28 -23.14 -40.77 -16.48
N SER A 29 -23.83 -40.94 -15.34
CA SER A 29 -23.36 -40.61 -13.97
C SER A 29 -22.57 -39.31 -13.76
N ALA A 30 -23.31 -38.22 -13.55
CA ALA A 30 -22.78 -37.08 -12.80
C ALA A 30 -22.61 -37.48 -11.32
N PRO A 31 -21.42 -37.27 -10.71
CA PRO A 31 -21.21 -37.61 -9.30
C PRO A 31 -22.07 -36.72 -8.40
N PRO A 32 -22.68 -37.26 -7.32
CA PRO A 32 -23.25 -36.42 -6.28
C PRO A 32 -22.12 -35.58 -5.70
N ARG A 33 -22.29 -34.26 -5.75
CA ARG A 33 -21.34 -33.27 -5.24
C ARG A 33 -20.91 -33.66 -3.83
N ALA A 34 -19.68 -34.15 -3.69
CA ALA A 34 -19.10 -34.50 -2.42
C ALA A 34 -19.07 -33.25 -1.53
N LYS A 35 -19.85 -33.28 -0.46
CA LYS A 35 -19.75 -32.30 0.63
C LYS A 35 -18.30 -32.35 1.15
N PRO A 36 -17.63 -31.22 1.40
CA PRO A 36 -16.28 -31.26 1.95
C PRO A 36 -16.32 -31.98 3.30
N GLU A 37 -15.60 -33.09 3.41
CA GLU A 37 -15.34 -33.82 4.64
C GLU A 37 -15.04 -32.80 5.75
N SER A 38 -15.97 -32.66 6.70
CA SER A 38 -15.83 -31.69 7.77
C SER A 38 -14.73 -32.19 8.70
N LYS A 39 -13.51 -31.65 8.52
CA LYS A 39 -12.37 -31.97 9.39
C LYS A 39 -12.81 -31.77 10.84
N LEU A 40 -12.59 -32.76 11.69
CA LEU A 40 -12.95 -32.67 13.10
C LEU A 40 -12.14 -31.56 13.79
N CYS A 41 -12.69 -31.01 14.86
CA CYS A 41 -12.02 -30.05 15.71
C CYS A 41 -10.72 -30.65 16.26
N GLY A 42 -9.56 -30.03 15.98
CA GLY A 42 -8.26 -30.45 16.50
C GLY A 42 -8.06 -30.23 18.00
N VAL A 43 -9.07 -29.67 18.69
CA VAL A 43 -9.04 -29.43 20.14
C VAL A 43 -9.87 -30.46 20.89
N CYS A 44 -11.11 -30.71 20.46
CA CYS A 44 -12.01 -31.64 21.14
C CYS A 44 -12.25 -32.96 20.40
N GLY A 45 -11.88 -33.07 19.12
CA GLY A 45 -12.04 -34.28 18.29
C GLY A 45 -13.47 -34.74 18.01
N THR A 46 -14.48 -34.14 18.64
CA THR A 46 -15.86 -34.66 18.64
C THR A 46 -16.77 -34.00 17.62
N GLN A 47 -16.58 -32.70 17.38
CA GLN A 47 -17.44 -31.92 16.50
C GLN A 47 -16.72 -31.55 15.20
N PRO A 48 -17.47 -31.40 14.09
CA PRO A 48 -16.92 -30.85 12.85
C PRO A 48 -16.39 -29.43 13.11
N SER A 49 -15.25 -29.11 12.53
CA SER A 49 -14.67 -27.77 12.64
C SER A 49 -15.48 -26.76 11.85
N LYS A 50 -15.72 -25.59 12.46
CA LYS A 50 -16.43 -24.46 11.84
C LYS A 50 -15.48 -23.33 11.47
N TYR A 51 -14.33 -23.25 12.14
CA TYR A 51 -13.37 -22.15 12.03
C TYR A 51 -11.93 -22.67 12.07
N LYS A 52 -10.95 -21.83 11.70
CA LYS A 52 -9.51 -22.14 11.69
C LYS A 52 -8.71 -21.08 12.42
N CYS A 53 -7.62 -21.46 13.10
CA CYS A 53 -6.74 -20.52 13.79
C CYS A 53 -5.84 -19.75 12.80
N PRO A 54 -5.72 -18.41 12.89
CA PRO A 54 -4.83 -17.64 11.98
C PRO A 54 -3.34 -17.82 12.28
N ARG A 55 -2.96 -18.37 13.44
CA ARG A 55 -1.55 -18.54 13.85
C ARG A 55 -0.96 -19.88 13.41
N CYS A 56 -1.72 -20.96 13.51
CA CYS A 56 -1.26 -22.32 13.18
C CYS A 56 -2.19 -23.09 12.25
N SER A 57 -3.26 -22.47 11.75
CA SER A 57 -4.27 -23.09 10.86
C SER A 57 -5.01 -24.31 11.41
N LEU A 58 -4.92 -24.58 12.73
CA LEU A 58 -5.63 -25.68 13.38
C LEU A 58 -7.16 -25.49 13.31
N PRO A 59 -7.92 -26.50 12.85
CA PRO A 59 -9.39 -26.44 12.77
C PRO A 59 -10.05 -26.57 14.15
N TYR A 60 -11.06 -25.75 14.45
CA TYR A 60 -11.81 -25.82 15.71
C TYR A 60 -13.33 -25.65 15.52
N CYS A 61 -14.14 -26.19 16.44
CA CYS A 61 -15.61 -26.15 16.32
C CYS A 61 -16.24 -24.86 16.88
N SER A 62 -15.68 -24.28 17.94
CA SER A 62 -16.30 -23.14 18.65
C SER A 62 -15.30 -22.32 19.48
N VAL A 63 -15.75 -21.16 19.97
CA VAL A 63 -14.97 -20.24 20.82
C VAL A 63 -14.31 -20.89 22.05
N PRO A 64 -14.94 -21.82 22.81
CA PRO A 64 -14.24 -22.48 23.92
C PRO A 64 -13.02 -23.30 23.45
N CYS A 65 -13.12 -23.99 22.31
CA CYS A 65 -11.97 -24.68 21.72
C CYS A 65 -10.87 -23.70 21.26
N ASN A 66 -11.24 -22.51 20.78
CA ASN A 66 -10.27 -21.47 20.45
C ASN A 66 -9.51 -20.96 21.70
N LYS A 67 -10.21 -20.78 22.83
CA LYS A 67 -9.57 -20.36 24.09
C LYS A 67 -8.57 -21.41 24.60
N GLN A 68 -9.00 -22.67 24.67
CA GLN A 68 -8.13 -23.78 25.08
C GLN A 68 -6.94 -23.98 24.12
N HIS A 69 -7.16 -23.78 22.82
CA HIS A 69 -6.09 -23.81 21.83
C HIS A 69 -5.08 -22.65 21.98
N LYS A 70 -5.54 -21.44 22.33
CA LYS A 70 -4.66 -20.28 22.54
C LYS A 70 -3.78 -20.44 23.78
N GLU A 71 -4.32 -21.02 24.85
CA GLU A 71 -3.60 -21.26 26.10
C GLU A 71 -2.51 -22.33 25.96
N ASN A 72 -2.74 -23.31 25.08
CA ASN A 72 -1.80 -24.42 24.83
C ASN A 72 -1.24 -24.38 23.39
N HIS A 73 -1.07 -23.18 22.83
CA HIS A 73 -0.57 -23.02 21.48
C HIS A 73 0.89 -23.49 21.45
N PRO A 74 1.29 -24.41 20.55
CA PRO A 74 2.68 -24.82 20.45
C PRO A 74 3.56 -23.60 20.17
N PRO A 75 4.71 -23.45 20.84
CA PRO A 75 5.69 -22.41 20.52
C PRO A 75 6.05 -22.47 19.03
N ASP A 76 6.19 -21.32 18.40
CA ASP A 76 6.59 -21.19 16.99
C ASP A 76 7.81 -22.10 16.72
N PRO A 77 7.79 -22.97 15.67
CA PRO A 77 9.00 -23.68 15.30
C PRO A 77 10.10 -22.66 14.98
N PRO A 78 11.35 -22.88 15.45
CA PRO A 78 12.44 -21.94 15.21
C PRO A 78 12.61 -21.75 13.71
N LYS A 79 12.49 -20.49 13.28
CA LYS A 79 12.80 -20.04 11.93
C LYS A 79 14.21 -20.54 11.57
N PRO A 80 14.38 -21.40 10.54
CA PRO A 80 15.71 -21.76 10.09
C PRO A 80 16.41 -20.49 9.57
N GLU A 81 17.50 -20.15 10.23
CA GLU A 81 18.46 -19.15 9.79
C GLU A 81 19.03 -19.56 8.42
N PRO A 82 18.99 -18.71 7.39
CA PRO A 82 19.70 -18.99 6.16
C PRO A 82 21.20 -18.70 6.36
N SER A 83 21.91 -19.72 6.84
CA SER A 83 23.37 -19.78 6.70
C SER A 83 23.73 -19.97 5.22
N ALA A 84 24.81 -19.33 4.82
CA ALA A 84 25.22 -19.12 3.43
C ALA A 84 25.67 -20.39 2.68
N THR A 85 25.61 -20.26 1.35
CA THR A 85 26.33 -21.03 0.29
C THR A 85 25.55 -22.19 -0.33
N THR A 86 25.10 -22.04 -1.60
CA THR A 86 25.72 -22.67 -2.80
C THR A 86 24.94 -22.27 -4.10
N SER A 87 25.56 -21.40 -4.92
CA SER A 87 25.57 -21.28 -6.40
C SER A 87 24.30 -21.29 -7.31
N PRO A 88 24.41 -20.72 -8.54
CA PRO A 88 23.35 -19.96 -9.20
C PRO A 88 22.55 -20.77 -10.24
N ASN A 89 21.26 -20.49 -10.34
CA ASN A 89 20.44 -20.90 -11.48
C ASN A 89 20.29 -19.70 -12.44
N PRO A 90 20.89 -19.71 -13.65
CA PRO A 90 20.86 -18.58 -14.56
C PRO A 90 19.72 -18.77 -15.55
N SER A 91 18.46 -18.50 -15.17
CA SER A 91 17.35 -18.40 -16.11
C SER A 91 16.11 -17.78 -15.47
N GLN A 92 16.23 -16.51 -15.06
CA GLN A 92 15.04 -15.64 -15.08
C GLN A 92 15.48 -14.17 -15.18
N PRO A 93 15.07 -13.43 -16.23
CA PRO A 93 15.16 -11.98 -16.23
C PRO A 93 14.11 -11.44 -15.25
N GLN A 94 14.45 -11.41 -13.97
CA GLN A 94 13.75 -10.58 -13.00
C GLN A 94 13.96 -9.11 -13.43
N PRO A 95 12.90 -8.28 -13.51
CA PRO A 95 13.07 -6.85 -13.61
C PRO A 95 13.93 -6.45 -12.41
N ARG A 96 15.10 -5.86 -12.66
CA ARG A 96 15.98 -5.41 -11.60
C ARG A 96 15.21 -4.35 -10.82
N ASP A 97 14.71 -4.72 -9.66
CA ASP A 97 14.16 -3.82 -8.65
C ASP A 97 15.35 -3.07 -8.05
N THR A 98 15.94 -2.20 -8.87
CA THR A 98 17.11 -1.41 -8.52
C THR A 98 16.59 -0.27 -7.66
N ASP A 99 16.64 -0.46 -6.33
CA ASP A 99 16.38 0.63 -5.39
C ASP A 99 17.13 1.89 -5.85
N PRO A 100 16.39 2.98 -6.18
CA PRO A 100 16.97 4.18 -6.76
C PRO A 100 18.01 4.85 -5.85
N TYR A 101 18.02 4.52 -4.57
CA TYR A 101 18.91 5.09 -3.57
C TYR A 101 20.13 4.23 -3.26
N ARG A 102 20.27 3.03 -3.87
CA ARG A 102 21.41 2.14 -3.62
C ARG A 102 22.77 2.79 -3.90
N VAL A 103 22.83 3.69 -4.88
CA VAL A 103 24.05 4.43 -5.22
C VAL A 103 24.59 5.24 -4.03
N LEU A 104 23.73 5.66 -3.09
CA LEU A 104 24.16 6.38 -1.89
C LEU A 104 24.92 5.46 -0.93
N LEU A 105 24.53 4.18 -0.83
CA LEU A 105 25.18 3.18 0.02
C LEU A 105 26.58 2.81 -0.50
N ASP A 106 26.78 2.84 -1.82
CA ASP A 106 28.08 2.54 -2.44
C ASP A 106 29.12 3.66 -2.21
N HIS A 107 28.70 4.84 -1.75
CA HIS A 107 29.56 6.01 -1.54
C HIS A 107 29.62 6.41 -0.06
N ASP A 108 29.63 5.42 0.84
CA ASP A 108 29.76 5.57 2.29
C ASP A 108 30.94 6.48 2.70
N GLN A 109 32.09 6.33 2.04
CA GLN A 109 33.30 7.11 2.33
C GLN A 109 33.11 8.62 2.06
N ALA A 110 32.32 8.98 1.05
CA ALA A 110 32.04 10.39 0.74
C ALA A 110 31.18 11.02 1.86
N PHE A 111 30.19 10.27 2.35
CA PHE A 111 29.39 10.69 3.50
C PHE A 111 30.21 10.73 4.79
N ALA A 112 31.10 9.75 5.02
CA ALA A 112 31.97 9.72 6.19
C ALA A 112 32.85 10.97 6.28
N HIS A 113 33.47 11.36 5.16
CA HIS A 113 34.27 12.58 5.09
C HIS A 113 33.42 13.84 5.36
N LEU A 114 32.19 13.89 4.84
CA LEU A 114 31.28 15.00 5.10
C LEU A 114 30.90 15.11 6.58
N PHE A 115 30.62 13.99 7.25
CA PHE A 115 30.31 13.98 8.68
C PHE A 115 31.52 14.29 9.56
N GLN A 116 32.73 13.98 9.10
CA GLN A 116 33.96 14.40 9.78
C GLN A 116 34.17 15.91 9.69
N LYS A 117 33.89 16.50 8.52
CA LYS A 117 33.94 17.96 8.30
C LYS A 117 32.85 18.69 9.10
N TYR A 118 31.65 18.12 9.19
CA TYR A 118 30.50 18.69 9.88
C TYR A 118 29.95 17.74 10.96
N PRO A 119 30.53 17.71 12.18
CA PRO A 119 30.14 16.76 13.23
C PRO A 119 28.71 17.00 13.76
N SER A 120 28.19 18.22 13.65
CA SER A 120 26.82 18.59 14.07
C SER A 120 25.74 18.25 13.04
N LEU A 121 26.13 17.92 11.81
CA LEU A 121 25.22 17.67 10.69
C LEU A 121 24.33 16.44 10.93
N SER A 122 24.90 15.36 11.49
CA SER A 122 24.17 14.12 11.76
C SER A 122 22.97 14.35 12.67
N ALA A 123 23.17 15.09 13.77
CA ALA A 123 22.10 15.43 14.70
C ALA A 123 21.00 16.28 14.04
N GLU A 124 21.36 17.19 13.15
CA GLU A 124 20.39 18.01 12.42
C GLU A 124 19.59 17.21 11.39
N LEU A 125 20.22 16.32 10.63
CA LEU A 125 19.52 15.44 9.69
C LEU A 125 18.53 14.52 10.42
N VAL A 126 18.90 14.00 11.60
CA VAL A 126 17.99 13.22 12.45
C VAL A 126 16.83 14.07 12.95
N ARG A 127 17.08 15.31 13.40
CA ARG A 127 16.00 16.25 13.79
C ARG A 127 15.03 16.49 12.63
N ILE A 128 15.53 16.77 11.44
CA ILE A 128 14.71 16.97 10.24
C ILE A 128 13.90 15.71 9.93
N ALA A 129 14.51 14.52 9.97
CA ALA A 129 13.82 13.26 9.75
C ALA A 129 12.69 13.04 10.76
N GLN A 130 12.91 13.35 12.04
CA GLN A 130 11.88 13.23 13.09
C GLN A 130 10.66 14.13 12.83
N THR A 131 10.83 15.29 12.18
CA THR A 131 9.69 16.15 11.82
C THR A 131 8.76 15.56 10.77
N THR A 132 9.24 14.58 9.99
CA THR A 132 8.43 13.87 8.99
C THR A 132 7.56 12.78 9.60
N LEU A 133 7.93 12.30 10.80
CA LEU A 133 7.24 11.25 11.53
C LEU A 133 6.04 11.80 12.30
N PRO A 134 5.04 10.95 12.62
CA PRO A 134 3.97 11.36 13.52
C PRO A 134 4.56 11.72 14.88
N PRO A 135 4.15 12.84 15.51
CA PRO A 135 4.52 13.08 16.88
C PRO A 135 3.96 11.93 17.72
N SER A 136 4.81 11.34 18.57
CA SER A 136 4.44 10.17 19.39
C SER A 136 3.25 10.40 20.32
N ASP A 137 2.83 11.66 20.49
CA ASP A 137 1.76 12.11 21.36
C ASP A 137 0.46 12.47 20.62
N THR A 138 0.15 11.81 19.50
CA THR A 138 -1.22 11.86 18.93
C THR A 138 -2.20 11.06 19.80
N SER A 139 -2.22 11.33 21.11
CA SER A 139 -3.36 11.00 21.93
C SER A 139 -4.56 11.73 21.32
N ASN A 140 -5.52 10.92 20.88
CA ASN A 140 -6.81 11.31 20.35
C ASN A 140 -7.29 12.59 21.07
N PRO A 141 -7.56 13.71 20.36
CA PRO A 141 -8.10 14.89 21.01
C PRO A 141 -9.51 14.52 21.49
N ASN A 142 -9.60 14.02 22.72
CA ASN A 142 -10.86 13.70 23.36
C ASN A 142 -11.67 15.00 23.37
N PRO A 143 -12.81 15.08 22.66
CA PRO A 143 -13.60 16.31 22.56
C PRO A 143 -14.18 16.75 23.91
N ARG A 144 -13.96 15.98 24.99
CA ARG A 144 -14.48 16.23 26.34
C ARG A 144 -13.65 17.16 27.23
N SER A 145 -12.47 17.64 26.80
CA SER A 145 -11.64 18.58 27.59
C SER A 145 -11.59 20.01 27.04
N ARG A 146 -12.59 20.45 26.27
CA ARG A 146 -12.79 21.89 26.02
C ARG A 146 -13.66 22.49 27.12
N ILE A 147 -13.03 23.13 28.09
CA ILE A 147 -13.70 24.04 29.02
C ILE A 147 -14.09 25.29 28.20
N PRO A 148 -15.38 25.66 28.08
CA PRO A 148 -15.77 26.87 27.39
C PRO A 148 -15.51 28.06 28.30
N VAL A 149 -14.35 28.71 28.15
CA VAL A 149 -14.14 30.05 28.70
C VAL A 149 -14.93 31.01 27.81
N SER A 150 -16.14 31.33 28.25
CA SER A 150 -16.93 32.43 27.72
C SER A 150 -16.29 33.74 28.16
N GLY A 151 -15.64 34.42 27.23
CA GLY A 151 -15.07 35.75 27.45
C GLY A 151 -14.65 36.37 26.13
N TYR A 152 -15.47 37.30 25.63
CA TYR A 152 -15.23 38.31 24.60
C TYR A 152 -13.84 38.29 23.95
N SER A 153 -13.75 37.78 22.72
CA SER A 153 -12.58 38.05 21.87
C SER A 153 -12.97 38.08 20.39
N ASN A 154 -12.53 39.15 19.72
CA ASN A 154 -12.94 39.57 18.38
C ASN A 154 -12.66 38.51 17.30
N ASN A 155 -13.66 38.31 16.44
CA ASN A 155 -13.62 37.49 15.23
C ASN A 155 -12.73 38.13 14.13
N TYR A 156 -11.40 38.01 14.22
CA TYR A 156 -10.51 38.19 13.05
C TYR A 156 -9.35 37.19 12.98
N GLN A 157 -9.32 36.21 13.86
CA GLN A 157 -8.35 35.12 13.81
C GLN A 157 -9.11 33.81 13.73
N ARG A 158 -9.51 33.43 12.51
CA ARG A 158 -9.80 32.03 12.18
C ARG A 158 -8.50 31.27 12.41
N SER A 159 -8.29 30.86 13.65
CA SER A 159 -7.14 30.08 14.06
C SER A 159 -7.09 28.84 13.17
N LYS A 160 -5.96 28.65 12.49
CA LYS A 160 -5.65 27.40 11.80
C LYS A 160 -5.76 26.30 12.84
N THR A 161 -6.87 25.58 12.87
CA THR A 161 -6.97 24.35 13.64
C THR A 161 -5.77 23.50 13.21
N PRO A 162 -4.89 23.08 14.14
CA PRO A 162 -3.75 22.26 13.77
C PRO A 162 -4.30 21.01 13.08
N GLN A 163 -4.00 20.90 11.79
CA GLN A 163 -4.44 19.77 10.98
C GLN A 163 -3.90 18.49 11.65
N PRO A 164 -4.73 17.43 11.76
CA PRO A 164 -4.26 16.15 12.27
C PRO A 164 -3.09 15.66 11.42
N TRP A 165 -2.18 14.91 12.02
CA TRP A 165 -0.98 14.46 11.31
C TRP A 165 -1.37 13.54 10.14
N SER A 166 -0.80 13.81 8.96
CA SER A 166 -0.87 12.96 7.76
C SER A 166 0.52 12.86 7.13
N ARG A 167 0.72 11.90 6.21
CA ARG A 167 1.98 11.76 5.46
C ARG A 167 2.36 13.05 4.75
N ASP A 168 1.40 13.72 4.11
CA ASP A 168 1.63 15.01 3.43
C ASP A 168 2.00 16.12 4.41
N VAL A 169 1.37 16.15 5.58
CA VAL A 169 1.71 17.11 6.63
C VAL A 169 3.13 16.87 7.15
N GLY A 170 3.53 15.61 7.35
CA GLY A 170 4.90 15.23 7.69
C GLY A 170 5.91 15.66 6.63
N LEU A 171 5.62 15.40 5.35
CA LEU A 171 6.50 15.76 4.24
C LEU A 171 6.67 17.28 4.12
N ARG A 172 5.57 18.05 4.24
CA ARG A 172 5.61 19.53 4.26
C ARG A 172 6.44 20.06 5.42
N ARG A 173 6.25 19.52 6.63
CA ARG A 173 7.03 19.89 7.82
C ARG A 173 8.51 19.60 7.64
N GLY A 174 8.86 18.43 7.10
CA GLY A 174 10.24 18.06 6.78
C GLY A 174 10.87 18.97 5.74
N ALA A 175 10.14 19.30 4.66
CA ALA A 175 10.61 20.22 3.63
C ALA A 175 10.86 21.62 4.18
N ASP A 176 9.97 22.13 5.03
CA ASP A 176 10.14 23.42 5.71
C ASP A 176 11.30 23.40 6.70
N ALA A 177 11.48 22.31 7.46
CA ALA A 177 12.62 22.12 8.35
C ALA A 177 13.94 22.09 7.59
N LEU A 178 14.02 21.34 6.48
CA LEU A 178 15.18 21.30 5.61
C LEU A 178 15.49 22.66 4.99
N ARG A 179 14.47 23.41 4.57
CA ARG A 179 14.65 24.78 4.03
C ARG A 179 15.25 25.70 5.09
N LYS A 180 14.75 25.66 6.33
CA LYS A 180 15.29 26.43 7.45
C LYS A 180 16.72 26.04 7.78
N ALA A 181 17.02 24.74 7.80
CA ALA A 181 18.35 24.22 8.06
C ALA A 181 19.37 24.74 7.03
N ARG A 182 18.99 24.79 5.74
CA ARG A 182 19.84 25.33 4.66
C ARG A 182 20.11 26.83 4.77
N THR A 183 19.20 27.60 5.36
CA THR A 183 19.34 29.06 5.53
C THR A 183 20.11 29.45 6.78
N ASN A 184 20.41 28.51 7.68
CA ASN A 184 21.19 28.81 8.87
C ASN A 184 22.61 29.25 8.47
N PRO A 185 23.11 30.39 9.00
CA PRO A 185 24.50 30.76 8.80
C PRO A 185 25.43 29.86 9.63
N GLY A 186 26.55 29.47 9.04
CA GLY A 186 27.60 28.68 9.68
C GLY A 186 27.62 27.21 9.28
N ASP A 187 28.54 26.47 9.90
CA ASP A 187 28.91 25.10 9.55
C ASP A 187 27.72 24.14 9.43
N LEU A 188 26.67 24.35 10.22
CA LEU A 188 25.46 23.53 10.16
C LEU A 188 24.71 23.69 8.83
N GLY A 189 24.49 24.94 8.41
CA GLY A 189 23.81 25.21 7.14
C GLY A 189 24.67 24.83 5.95
N ASP A 190 25.97 25.08 6.05
CA ASP A 190 26.97 24.68 5.05
C ASP A 190 26.96 23.16 4.85
N GLY A 191 27.02 22.39 5.93
CA GLY A 191 26.95 20.92 5.89
C GLY A 191 25.64 20.39 5.32
N VAL A 192 24.50 21.03 5.60
CA VAL A 192 23.19 20.61 5.03
C VAL A 192 23.15 20.89 3.51
N ARG A 193 23.75 21.99 3.05
CA ARG A 193 23.84 22.28 1.60
C ARG A 193 24.75 21.30 0.90
N GLU A 194 25.95 21.05 1.44
CA GLU A 194 26.92 20.11 0.85
C GLU A 194 26.42 18.66 0.88
N TYR A 195 25.69 18.26 1.93
CA TYR A 195 24.98 16.97 1.96
C TYR A 195 23.97 16.85 0.82
N GLY A 196 23.12 17.87 0.64
CA GLY A 196 22.12 17.89 -0.42
C GLY A 196 22.75 17.86 -1.81
N GLU A 197 23.84 18.60 -2.01
CA GLU A 197 24.62 18.60 -3.25
C GLU A 197 25.24 17.24 -3.53
N LEU A 198 25.84 16.58 -2.53
CA LEU A 198 26.40 15.24 -2.66
C LEU A 198 25.33 14.21 -3.03
N VAL A 199 24.19 14.20 -2.35
CA VAL A 199 23.07 13.29 -2.64
C VAL A 199 22.56 13.51 -4.07
N MET A 200 22.32 14.76 -4.47
CA MET A 200 21.85 15.09 -5.82
C MET A 200 22.90 14.74 -6.89
N PHE A 201 24.18 14.96 -6.61
CA PHE A 201 25.28 14.59 -7.50
C PHE A 201 25.34 13.07 -7.70
N LEU A 202 25.25 12.27 -6.63
CA LEU A 202 25.29 10.80 -6.71
C LEU A 202 24.09 10.24 -7.47
N LEU A 203 22.88 10.74 -7.20
CA LEU A 203 21.67 10.36 -7.92
C LEU A 203 21.73 10.80 -9.40
N GLY A 204 22.27 11.99 -9.68
CA GLY A 204 22.50 12.48 -11.05
C GLY A 204 23.57 11.69 -11.81
N LYS A 205 24.61 11.20 -11.11
CA LYS A 205 25.67 10.37 -11.69
C LYS A 205 25.19 8.97 -12.06
N GLN A 206 24.18 8.45 -11.36
CA GLN A 206 23.49 7.22 -11.79
C GLN A 206 22.71 7.45 -13.10
N ASN A 207 22.10 8.63 -13.24
CA ASN A 207 21.35 9.05 -14.43
C ASN A 207 22.26 9.15 -15.68
N THR A 208 23.52 9.57 -15.55
CA THR A 208 24.48 9.63 -16.67
C THR A 208 25.10 8.28 -17.03
N LYS A 209 25.09 7.32 -16.09
CA LYS A 209 25.55 5.93 -16.31
C LYS A 209 24.49 5.03 -16.97
N GLY A 210 23.34 5.59 -17.36
CA GLY A 210 22.36 4.91 -18.21
C GLY A 210 21.13 4.34 -17.51
N ASP A 211 20.90 4.65 -16.23
CA ASP A 211 19.64 4.32 -15.55
C ASP A 211 19.00 5.61 -15.06
N GLY A 212 18.01 6.10 -15.82
CA GLY A 212 17.38 7.40 -15.68
C GLY A 212 16.51 7.55 -14.42
N VAL A 213 16.97 7.09 -13.26
CA VAL A 213 16.21 6.96 -12.01
C VAL A 213 15.51 8.25 -11.60
N VAL A 214 16.23 9.38 -11.62
CA VAL A 214 15.66 10.68 -11.26
C VAL A 214 14.61 11.12 -12.28
N ALA A 215 14.82 10.82 -13.56
CA ALA A 215 13.82 11.07 -14.60
C ALA A 215 12.58 10.18 -14.40
N ARG A 216 12.75 8.91 -14.01
CA ARG A 216 11.66 7.96 -13.77
C ARG A 216 10.84 8.31 -12.54
N VAL A 217 11.47 8.69 -11.43
CA VAL A 217 10.77 9.17 -10.23
C VAL A 217 9.99 10.45 -10.53
N ARG A 218 10.59 11.39 -11.27
CA ARG A 218 9.88 12.60 -11.71
C ARG A 218 8.71 12.27 -12.62
N GLU A 219 8.87 11.35 -13.55
CA GLU A 219 7.79 10.91 -14.45
C GLU A 219 6.67 10.19 -13.69
N GLU A 220 7.01 9.37 -12.70
CA GLU A 220 6.03 8.71 -11.83
C GLU A 220 5.22 9.71 -11.02
N VAL A 221 5.87 10.68 -10.40
CA VAL A 221 5.19 11.77 -9.67
C VAL A 221 4.28 12.57 -10.60
N VAL A 222 4.75 12.94 -11.80
CA VAL A 222 3.94 13.64 -12.81
C VAL A 222 2.74 12.80 -13.23
N ARG A 223 2.91 11.48 -13.38
CA ARG A 223 1.82 10.57 -13.74
C ARG A 223 0.76 10.47 -12.66
N GLU A 224 1.17 10.40 -11.39
CA GLU A 224 0.25 10.42 -10.25
C GLU A 224 -0.52 11.75 -10.21
N GLU A 225 0.15 12.88 -10.39
CA GLU A 225 -0.47 14.20 -10.41
C GLU A 225 -1.49 14.35 -11.56
N VAL A 226 -1.16 13.91 -12.77
CA VAL A 226 -2.07 13.93 -13.93
C VAL A 226 -3.29 13.03 -13.71
N GLY A 227 -3.10 11.84 -13.14
CA GLY A 227 -4.21 10.92 -12.85
C GLY A 227 -5.18 11.45 -11.78
N VAL A 228 -4.69 12.24 -10.82
CA VAL A 228 -5.55 12.93 -9.85
C VAL A 228 -6.36 14.03 -10.53
N ILE A 229 -5.73 14.82 -11.43
CA ILE A 229 -6.41 15.89 -12.17
C ILE A 229 -7.52 15.32 -13.07
N GLU A 230 -7.25 14.25 -13.81
CA GLU A 230 -8.26 13.63 -14.69
C GLU A 230 -9.47 13.11 -13.91
N ARG A 231 -9.25 12.53 -12.73
CA ARG A 231 -10.32 12.09 -11.84
C ARG A 231 -11.19 13.25 -11.36
N LEU A 232 -10.55 14.35 -10.97
CA LEU A 232 -11.27 15.56 -10.51
C LEU A 232 -12.09 16.19 -11.64
N LEU A 233 -11.57 16.25 -12.86
CA LEU A 233 -12.31 16.75 -14.02
C LEU A 233 -13.55 15.88 -14.33
N ARG A 234 -13.44 14.56 -14.18
CA ARG A 234 -14.58 13.64 -14.39
C ARG A 234 -15.66 13.77 -13.31
N GLU A 235 -15.27 14.13 -12.09
CA GLU A 235 -16.20 14.37 -10.97
C GLU A 235 -16.89 15.74 -11.06
N GLU A 236 -16.34 16.71 -11.81
CA GLU A 236 -16.96 18.02 -12.07
C GLU A 236 -17.98 17.97 -13.23
N GLU A 237 -17.80 17.04 -14.17
CA GLU A 237 -18.64 16.92 -15.39
C GLU A 237 -19.91 16.07 -15.19
N GLY A 238 -20.17 15.55 -13.99
CA GLY A 238 -21.34 14.71 -13.64
C GLY A 238 -22.18 15.27 -12.50
#